data_AF-A0A0R3TI70-F1
#
_entry.id   AF-A0A0R3TI70-F1
#
_cell.length_a   1.000
_cell.length_b   1.000
_cell.length_c   1.000
_cell.angle_alpha   90.00
_cell.angle_beta   90.00
_cell.angle_gamma   90.00
#
_symmetry.space_group_name_H-M   'P 1'
#
loop_
_entity.id
_entity.type
_entity.pdbx_description
1 polymer ?
#
loop_
_entity_poly.entity_id
_entity_poly.type
_entity_poly.pdbx_seq_one_letter_code
_entity_poly.pdbx_strand_id
1 'polypeptide(L)'
;MDDVFEQTSINRLRSLNHTQRSIEKTSQFFIKNRHLAPELVKLWCKEFHTAPAEQKLAFLHLVNDVLVNAMERAPQFIQLFEPVLPLAFGEAAMVQSHQIRSAVAHLLVVWADRKIYPRTFLRRLRSECQRSASQADNENPVNAVIETTFVSLPQFYLLCVALIYLFISNGRRFDRYH
;
A
#
# COMPACT_ATOMS: atom_id res chain seq x y z
N MET A 1 -18.49 0.73 -26.16
CA MET A 1 -18.69 -0.37 -25.19
C MET A 1 -20.17 -0.43 -24.89
N ASP A 2 -20.78 -1.60 -24.97
CA ASP A 2 -22.19 -1.76 -24.64
C ASP A 2 -22.37 -1.60 -23.12
N ASP A 3 -23.35 -0.79 -22.70
CA ASP A 3 -23.62 -0.46 -21.29
C ASP A 3 -23.74 -1.72 -20.40
N VAL A 4 -24.33 -2.78 -20.96
CA VAL A 4 -24.47 -4.09 -20.30
C VAL A 4 -23.11 -4.73 -19.99
N PHE A 5 -22.12 -4.62 -20.88
CA PHE A 5 -20.79 -5.18 -20.65
C PHE A 5 -20.04 -4.42 -19.56
N GLU A 6 -20.13 -3.09 -19.58
CA GLU A 6 -19.54 -2.24 -18.54
C GLU A 6 -20.10 -2.62 -17.17
N GLN A 7 -21.42 -2.67 -17.03
CA GLN A 7 -22.07 -3.04 -15.77
C GLN A 7 -21.73 -4.47 -15.32
N THR A 8 -21.65 -5.41 -16.26
CA THR A 8 -21.23 -6.79 -15.96
C THR A 8 -19.81 -6.84 -15.42
N SER A 9 -18.91 -6.04 -15.99
CA SER A 9 -17.50 -5.96 -15.58
C SER A 9 -17.38 -5.31 -14.19
N ILE A 10 -18.11 -4.23 -13.94
CA ILE A 10 -18.18 -3.57 -12.63
C ILE A 10 -18.70 -4.53 -11.57
N ASN A 11 -19.83 -5.20 -11.82
CA ASN A 11 -20.41 -6.17 -10.87
C ASN A 11 -19.44 -7.31 -10.55
N ARG A 12 -18.65 -7.76 -11.54
CA ARG A 12 -17.63 -8.79 -11.35
C ARG A 12 -16.47 -8.29 -10.50
N LEU A 13 -16.00 -7.06 -10.72
CA LEU A 13 -14.95 -6.44 -9.91
C LEU A 13 -15.41 -6.21 -8.47
N ARG A 14 -16.63 -5.72 -8.26
CA ARG A 14 -17.20 -5.49 -6.92
C ARG A 14 -17.47 -6.78 -6.13
N SER A 15 -17.74 -7.88 -6.81
CA SER A 15 -17.92 -9.21 -6.18
C SER A 15 -16.62 -10.01 -6.05
N LEU A 16 -15.48 -9.43 -6.46
CA LEU A 16 -14.18 -10.06 -6.33
C LEU A 16 -13.83 -10.28 -4.85
N ASN A 17 -13.32 -11.46 -4.53
CA ASN A 17 -12.91 -11.85 -3.18
C ASN A 17 -11.59 -12.63 -3.22
N HIS A 18 -11.08 -13.00 -2.05
CA HIS A 18 -9.75 -13.62 -1.91
C HIS A 18 -9.68 -15.09 -2.33
N THR A 19 -10.80 -15.72 -2.72
CA THR A 19 -10.77 -17.12 -3.13
C THR A 19 -10.13 -17.24 -4.52
N GLN A 20 -9.25 -18.23 -4.68
CA GLN A 20 -8.56 -18.51 -5.95
C GLN A 20 -9.56 -18.64 -7.12
N ARG A 21 -10.69 -19.33 -6.90
CA ARG A 21 -11.74 -19.50 -7.90
C ARG A 21 -12.35 -18.17 -8.37
N SER A 22 -12.56 -17.20 -7.47
CA SER A 22 -13.11 -15.89 -7.83
C SER A 22 -12.12 -15.08 -8.67
N ILE A 23 -10.85 -15.13 -8.29
CA ILE A 23 -9.73 -14.47 -8.98
C ILE A 23 -9.56 -15.05 -10.38
N GLU A 24 -9.41 -16.37 -10.52
CA GLU A 24 -9.22 -17.05 -11.80
C GLU A 24 -10.40 -16.85 -12.76
N LYS A 25 -11.64 -16.95 -12.27
CA LYS A 25 -12.83 -16.74 -13.09
C LYS A 25 -12.85 -15.31 -13.66
N THR A 26 -12.43 -14.32 -12.87
CA THR A 26 -12.38 -12.93 -13.29
C THR A 26 -11.20 -12.67 -14.23
N SER A 27 -10.04 -13.25 -13.96
CA SER A 27 -8.88 -13.21 -14.85
C SER A 27 -9.18 -13.82 -16.23
N GLN A 28 -9.82 -14.99 -16.27
CA GLN A 28 -10.27 -15.60 -17.52
C GLN A 28 -11.27 -14.72 -18.29
N PHE A 29 -12.16 -14.00 -17.58
CA PHE A 29 -13.05 -13.02 -18.20
C PHE A 29 -12.25 -11.88 -18.86
N PHE A 30 -11.21 -11.36 -18.22
CA PHE A 30 -10.33 -10.34 -18.80
C PHE A 30 -9.63 -10.86 -20.07
N ILE A 31 -9.01 -12.04 -19.99
CA ILE A 31 -8.25 -12.62 -21.11
C ILE A 31 -9.17 -12.99 -22.30
N LYS A 32 -10.38 -13.48 -22.03
CA LYS A 32 -11.39 -13.75 -23.08
C LYS A 32 -11.80 -12.46 -23.79
N ASN A 33 -11.97 -11.37 -23.05
CA ASN A 33 -12.40 -10.08 -23.57
C ASN A 33 -11.22 -9.14 -23.87
N ARG A 34 -10.05 -9.68 -24.24
CA ARG A 34 -8.82 -8.91 -24.51
C ARG A 34 -8.92 -7.84 -25.61
N HIS A 35 -9.96 -7.88 -26.44
CA HIS A 35 -10.27 -6.85 -27.42
C HIS A 35 -10.81 -5.56 -26.78
N LEU A 36 -11.32 -5.64 -25.54
CA LEU A 36 -11.76 -4.54 -24.68
C LEU A 36 -10.78 -4.30 -23.52
N ALA A 37 -9.51 -4.68 -23.69
CA ALA A 37 -8.51 -4.56 -22.64
C ALA A 37 -8.35 -3.12 -22.11
N PRO A 38 -8.31 -2.05 -22.95
CA PRO A 38 -8.21 -0.68 -22.46
C PRO A 38 -9.33 -0.30 -21.49
N GLU A 39 -10.56 -0.66 -21.82
CA GLU A 39 -11.73 -0.37 -21.02
C GLU A 39 -11.75 -1.21 -19.73
N LEU A 40 -11.38 -2.48 -19.80
CA LEU A 40 -11.28 -3.34 -18.61
C LEU A 40 -10.23 -2.82 -17.61
N VAL A 41 -9.07 -2.34 -18.10
CA VAL A 41 -8.04 -1.74 -17.25
C VAL A 41 -8.54 -0.43 -16.64
N LYS A 42 -9.27 0.39 -17.41
CA LYS A 42 -9.90 1.62 -16.90
C LYS A 42 -10.92 1.32 -15.79
N LEU A 43 -11.79 0.33 -15.99
CA LEU A 43 -12.77 -0.10 -14.99
C LEU A 43 -12.08 -0.69 -13.76
N TRP A 44 -11.05 -1.51 -13.95
CA TRP A 44 -10.24 -2.02 -12.84
C TRP A 44 -9.66 -0.89 -12.00
N CYS A 45 -9.08 0.14 -12.62
CA CYS A 45 -8.48 1.27 -11.92
C CYS A 45 -9.53 2.06 -11.13
N LYS A 46 -10.69 2.34 -11.74
CA LYS A 46 -11.80 3.05 -11.10
C LYS A 46 -12.31 2.28 -9.88
N GLU A 47 -12.58 0.98 -10.04
CA GLU A 47 -13.14 0.16 -8.97
C GLU A 47 -12.11 -0.12 -7.87
N PHE A 48 -10.82 -0.29 -8.22
CA PHE A 48 -9.73 -0.43 -7.23
C PHE A 48 -9.63 0.78 -6.31
N HIS A 49 -9.70 1.98 -6.88
CA HIS A 49 -9.62 3.24 -6.12
C HIS A 49 -10.75 3.33 -5.09
N THR A 50 -11.97 2.94 -5.47
CA THR A 50 -13.14 2.95 -4.58
C THR A 50 -13.26 1.72 -3.68
N ALA A 51 -12.43 0.69 -3.88
CA ALA A 51 -12.54 -0.56 -3.15
C ALA A 51 -12.10 -0.39 -1.68
N PRO A 52 -12.78 -1.04 -0.73
CA PRO A 52 -12.33 -1.05 0.66
C PRO A 52 -10.96 -1.74 0.78
N ALA A 53 -10.22 -1.39 1.82
CA ALA A 53 -8.89 -1.92 2.14
C ALA A 53 -8.79 -3.45 2.02
N GLU A 54 -9.79 -4.16 2.56
CA GLU A 54 -9.87 -5.61 2.53
C GLU A 54 -9.93 -6.16 1.10
N GLN A 55 -10.67 -5.49 0.21
CA GLN A 55 -10.84 -5.96 -1.17
C GLN A 55 -9.64 -5.63 -2.06
N LYS A 56 -8.84 -4.60 -1.75
CA LYS A 56 -7.67 -4.21 -2.55
C LYS A 56 -6.67 -5.36 -2.73
N LEU A 57 -6.52 -6.24 -1.74
CA LEU A 57 -5.67 -7.43 -1.85
C LEU A 57 -6.16 -8.38 -2.96
N ALA A 58 -7.47 -8.61 -3.08
CA ALA A 58 -8.03 -9.46 -4.13
C ALA A 58 -7.80 -8.86 -5.53
N PHE A 59 -7.89 -7.52 -5.66
CA PHE A 59 -7.57 -6.84 -6.92
C PHE A 59 -6.10 -6.98 -7.32
N LEU A 60 -5.17 -6.92 -6.35
CA LEU A 60 -3.74 -7.14 -6.63
C LEU A 60 -3.51 -8.58 -7.13
N HIS A 61 -4.13 -9.58 -6.50
CA HIS A 61 -4.05 -10.96 -6.97
C HIS A 61 -4.68 -11.15 -8.36
N LEU A 62 -5.78 -10.46 -8.66
CA LEU A 62 -6.37 -10.45 -10.01
C LEU A 62 -5.38 -9.92 -11.05
N VAL A 63 -4.75 -8.77 -10.82
CA VAL A 63 -3.78 -8.24 -11.79
C VAL A 63 -2.59 -9.17 -11.96
N ASN A 64 -2.11 -9.78 -10.87
CA ASN A 64 -1.06 -10.78 -10.97
C ASN A 64 -1.48 -11.95 -11.88
N ASP A 65 -2.65 -12.52 -11.65
CA ASP A 65 -3.14 -13.66 -12.43
C ASP A 65 -3.37 -13.28 -13.90
N VAL A 66 -3.97 -12.10 -14.16
CA VAL A 66 -4.15 -11.59 -15.52
C VAL A 66 -2.81 -11.42 -16.22
N LEU A 67 -1.84 -10.72 -15.63
CA LEU A 67 -0.57 -10.43 -16.30
C LEU A 67 0.24 -11.71 -16.57
N VAL A 68 0.29 -12.62 -15.59
CA VAL A 68 1.00 -13.90 -15.74
C VAL A 68 0.37 -14.76 -16.83
N ASN A 69 -0.96 -14.86 -16.87
CA ASN A 69 -1.68 -15.68 -17.87
C ASN A 69 -1.86 -14.98 -19.23
N ALA A 70 -1.74 -13.64 -19.27
CA ALA A 70 -1.88 -12.85 -20.49
C ALA A 70 -0.58 -12.75 -21.30
N MET A 71 0.59 -13.09 -20.74
CA MET A 71 1.89 -12.95 -21.42
C MET A 71 1.88 -13.48 -22.87
N GLU A 72 1.33 -14.67 -23.08
CA GLU A 72 1.27 -15.29 -24.41
C GLU A 72 -0.02 -14.94 -25.18
N ARG A 73 -1.14 -14.77 -24.46
CA ARG A 73 -2.48 -14.74 -25.06
C ARG A 73 -3.06 -13.33 -25.27
N ALA A 74 -2.58 -12.37 -24.49
CA ALA A 74 -3.09 -11.00 -24.46
C ALA A 74 -2.02 -10.01 -23.95
N PRO A 75 -0.85 -9.91 -24.62
CA PRO A 75 0.27 -9.11 -24.16
C PRO A 75 -0.06 -7.61 -24.01
N GLN A 76 -1.12 -7.13 -24.66
CA GLN A 76 -1.61 -5.75 -24.49
C GLN A 76 -1.93 -5.40 -23.02
N PHE A 77 -2.32 -6.37 -22.18
CA PHE A 77 -2.59 -6.09 -20.77
C PHE A 77 -1.33 -5.62 -20.05
N ILE A 78 -0.14 -6.12 -20.41
CA ILE A 78 1.12 -5.70 -19.80
C ILE A 78 1.34 -4.20 -20.05
N GLN A 79 1.21 -3.76 -21.29
CA GLN A 79 1.40 -2.34 -21.64
C GLN A 79 0.32 -1.43 -21.02
N LEU A 80 -0.92 -1.90 -20.95
CA LEU A 80 -2.04 -1.11 -20.43
C LEU A 80 -2.01 -0.98 -18.90
N PHE A 81 -1.54 -2.01 -18.18
CA PHE A 81 -1.43 -1.95 -16.72
C PHE A 81 -0.21 -1.12 -16.26
N GLU A 82 0.86 -1.05 -17.05
CA GLU A 82 2.08 -0.31 -16.71
C GLU A 82 1.84 1.13 -16.19
N PRO A 83 1.04 1.99 -16.86
CA PRO A 83 0.81 3.36 -16.37
C PRO A 83 -0.08 3.45 -15.12
N VAL A 84 -0.94 2.47 -14.85
CA VAL A 84 -1.89 2.52 -13.70
C VAL A 84 -1.34 1.88 -12.43
N LEU A 85 -0.37 0.96 -12.57
CA LEU A 85 0.22 0.24 -11.45
C LEU A 85 0.87 1.14 -10.38
N PRO A 86 1.65 2.20 -10.71
CA PRO A 86 2.28 3.04 -9.69
C PRO A 86 1.28 3.66 -8.72
N LEU A 87 0.17 4.20 -9.24
CA LEU A 87 -0.87 4.80 -8.42
C LEU A 87 -1.54 3.76 -7.52
N ALA A 88 -1.94 2.61 -8.10
CA ALA A 88 -2.58 1.54 -7.34
C ALA A 88 -1.68 0.96 -6.24
N PHE A 89 -0.38 0.84 -6.51
CA PHE A 89 0.62 0.34 -5.56
C PHE A 89 0.89 1.36 -4.44
N GLY A 90 0.88 2.65 -4.75
CA GLY A 90 0.94 3.73 -3.75
C GLY A 90 -0.26 3.67 -2.79
N GLU A 91 -1.47 3.62 -3.33
CA GLU A 91 -2.69 3.49 -2.52
C GLU A 91 -2.72 2.21 -1.67
N ALA A 92 -2.28 1.08 -2.24
CA ALA A 92 -2.19 -0.18 -1.52
C ALA A 92 -1.22 -0.08 -0.33
N ALA A 93 -0.11 0.65 -0.49
CA ALA A 93 0.87 0.84 0.58
C ALA A 93 0.33 1.69 1.74
N MET A 94 -0.58 2.64 1.46
CA MET A 94 -1.21 3.47 2.50
C MET A 94 -2.14 2.68 3.44
N VAL A 95 -2.64 1.51 3.03
CA VAL A 95 -3.53 0.67 3.85
C VAL A 95 -2.82 0.06 5.07
N GLN A 96 -1.48 0.16 5.14
CA GLN A 96 -0.64 -0.36 6.25
C GLN A 96 -0.87 -1.84 6.63
N SER A 97 -1.45 -2.65 5.73
CA SER A 97 -1.72 -4.07 5.96
C SER A 97 -0.51 -4.94 5.61
N HIS A 98 -0.13 -5.85 6.52
CA HIS A 98 0.95 -6.82 6.27
C HIS A 98 0.64 -7.72 5.06
N GLN A 99 -0.61 -8.15 4.90
CA GLN A 99 -1.01 -9.01 3.79
C GLN A 99 -0.83 -8.31 2.44
N ILE A 100 -1.21 -7.02 2.37
CA ILE A 100 -1.03 -6.21 1.16
C ILE A 100 0.45 -6.00 0.84
N ARG A 101 1.27 -5.64 1.85
CA ARG A 101 2.72 -5.48 1.66
C ARG A 101 3.38 -6.76 1.17
N SER A 102 3.01 -7.90 1.75
CA SER A 102 3.51 -9.22 1.34
C SER A 102 3.10 -9.55 -0.10
N ALA A 103 1.85 -9.31 -0.46
CA ALA A 103 1.36 -9.53 -1.82
C ALA A 103 2.11 -8.64 -2.83
N VAL A 104 2.25 -7.34 -2.55
CA VAL A 104 3.02 -6.41 -3.41
C VAL A 104 4.46 -6.89 -3.60
N ALA A 105 5.14 -7.28 -2.52
CA ALA A 105 6.51 -7.78 -2.60
C ALA A 105 6.60 -9.05 -3.47
N HIS A 106 5.68 -10.00 -3.27
CA HIS A 106 5.60 -11.22 -4.06
C HIS A 106 5.35 -10.94 -5.55
N LEU A 107 4.42 -10.03 -5.87
CA LEU A 107 4.12 -9.61 -7.25
C LEU A 107 5.39 -9.07 -7.95
N LEU A 108 6.15 -8.20 -7.29
CA LEU A 108 7.38 -7.64 -7.86
C LEU A 108 8.43 -8.72 -8.15
N VAL A 109 8.55 -9.73 -7.28
CA VAL A 109 9.46 -10.86 -7.50
C VAL A 109 8.99 -11.71 -8.69
N VAL A 110 7.72 -12.11 -8.71
CA VAL A 110 7.15 -12.91 -9.81
C VAL A 110 7.30 -12.20 -11.15
N TRP A 111 7.04 -10.90 -11.20
CA TRP A 111 7.13 -10.12 -12.44
C TRP A 111 8.58 -9.93 -12.91
N ALA A 112 9.55 -9.88 -11.98
CA ALA A 112 10.97 -9.87 -12.32
C ALA A 112 11.42 -11.23 -12.89
N ASP A 113 11.06 -12.32 -12.22
CA ASP A 113 11.47 -13.68 -12.60
C ASP A 113 10.90 -14.11 -13.94
N ARG A 114 9.61 -13.81 -14.17
CA ARG A 114 8.92 -14.08 -15.44
C ARG A 114 9.22 -13.04 -16.52
N LYS A 115 10.02 -12.02 -16.23
CA LYS A 115 10.36 -10.92 -17.16
C LYS A 115 9.12 -10.23 -17.74
N ILE A 116 8.05 -10.08 -16.94
CA ILE A 116 6.83 -9.37 -17.34
C ILE A 116 7.11 -7.89 -17.53
N TYR A 117 7.88 -7.30 -16.61
CA TYR A 117 8.31 -5.91 -16.66
C TYR A 117 9.82 -5.76 -16.49
N PRO A 118 10.42 -4.69 -17.03
CA PRO A 118 11.83 -4.40 -16.82
C PRO A 118 12.11 -4.05 -15.35
N ARG A 119 13.32 -4.41 -14.89
CA ARG A 119 13.76 -4.14 -13.51
C ARG A 119 13.70 -2.66 -13.13
N THR A 120 13.89 -1.76 -14.10
CA THR A 120 13.79 -0.31 -13.90
C THR A 120 12.40 0.11 -13.45
N PHE A 121 11.36 -0.42 -14.09
CA PHE A 121 9.97 -0.17 -13.73
C PHE A 121 9.61 -0.79 -12.37
N LEU A 122 10.02 -2.03 -12.12
CA LEU A 122 9.77 -2.70 -10.84
C LEU A 122 10.42 -1.95 -9.65
N ARG A 123 11.61 -1.39 -9.85
CA ARG A 123 12.28 -0.54 -8.85
C ARG A 123 11.50 0.76 -8.61
N ARG A 124 10.93 1.36 -9.65
CA ARG A 124 10.06 2.54 -9.51
C ARG A 124 8.82 2.21 -8.69
N LEU A 125 8.14 1.10 -8.99
CA LEU A 125 6.99 0.64 -8.20
C LEU A 125 7.33 0.44 -6.72
N ARG A 126 8.46 -0.22 -6.44
CA ARG A 126 8.94 -0.40 -5.06
C ARG A 126 9.17 0.93 -4.34
N SER A 127 9.80 1.88 -5.03
CA SER A 127 10.10 3.20 -4.47
C SER A 127 8.81 3.97 -4.17
N GLU A 128 7.81 3.85 -5.04
CA GLU A 128 6.49 4.47 -4.85
C GLU A 128 5.77 3.88 -3.63
N CYS A 129 5.76 2.56 -3.46
CA CYS A 129 5.21 1.94 -2.26
C CYS A 129 5.90 2.41 -0.98
N GLN A 130 7.24 2.53 -1.00
CA GLN A 130 8.00 2.99 0.16
C GLN A 130 7.64 4.44 0.50
N ARG A 131 7.55 5.32 -0.51
CA ARG A 131 7.16 6.72 -0.35
C ARG A 131 5.75 6.84 0.25
N SER A 132 4.77 6.12 -0.29
CA SER A 132 3.38 6.16 0.19
C SER A 132 3.20 5.54 1.58
N ALA A 133 3.96 4.48 1.90
CA ALA A 133 3.95 3.91 3.26
C ALA A 133 4.45 4.92 4.30
N SER A 134 5.56 5.62 4.03
CA SER A 134 6.09 6.64 4.95
C SER A 134 5.15 7.84 5.12
N GLN A 135 4.36 8.19 4.10
CA GLN A 135 3.34 9.23 4.22
C GLN A 135 2.22 8.83 5.19
N ALA A 136 1.76 7.58 5.11
CA ALA A 136 0.72 7.06 6.01
C ALA A 136 1.20 6.98 7.47
N ASP A 137 2.50 6.76 7.71
CA ASP A 137 3.08 6.76 9.06
C ASP A 137 3.14 8.17 9.69
N ASN A 138 3.32 9.21 8.88
CA ASN A 138 3.35 10.60 9.33
C ASN A 138 1.96 11.19 9.62
N GLU A 139 0.90 10.67 8.97
CA GLU A 139 -0.49 11.09 9.20
C GLU A 139 -1.18 10.37 10.37
N ASN A 140 -0.54 9.37 10.98
CA ASN A 140 -1.06 8.68 12.17
C ASN A 140 -1.00 9.61 13.40
N PRO A 141 -2.12 9.90 14.09
CA PRO A 141 -2.19 10.88 15.18
C PRO A 141 -1.37 10.50 16.42
N VAL A 142 -0.86 9.27 16.50
CA VAL A 142 -0.02 8.82 17.62
C VAL A 142 1.33 9.58 17.64
N ASN A 143 1.89 9.91 16.47
CA ASN A 143 3.14 10.69 16.40
C ASN A 143 2.89 12.19 16.62
N ALA A 144 1.75 12.72 16.17
CA ALA A 144 1.36 14.11 16.40
C ALA A 144 1.12 14.40 17.90
N VAL A 145 0.56 13.45 18.67
CA VAL A 145 0.35 13.60 20.11
C VAL A 145 1.68 13.66 20.88
N ILE A 146 2.71 12.91 20.46
CA ILE A 146 4.03 12.94 21.13
C ILE A 146 4.73 14.30 20.90
N GLU A 147 4.65 14.88 19.70
CA GLU A 147 5.21 16.21 19.45
C GLU A 147 4.41 17.32 20.15
N THR A 148 3.08 17.22 20.19
CA THR A 148 2.24 18.25 20.83
C THR A 148 2.30 18.20 22.37
N THR A 149 2.54 17.02 22.96
CA THR A 149 2.73 16.87 24.42
C THR A 149 4.09 17.38 24.89
N PHE A 150 5.12 17.38 24.03
CA PHE A 150 6.42 17.97 24.37
C PHE A 150 6.44 19.51 24.33
N VAL A 151 5.59 20.13 23.51
CA VAL A 151 5.53 21.59 23.34
C VAL A 151 4.61 22.28 24.36
N SER A 152 3.85 21.53 25.16
CA SER A 152 2.88 22.07 26.13
C SER A 152 3.19 21.77 27.60
N LEU A 153 4.38 21.24 27.92
CA LEU A 153 4.81 21.17 29.32
C LEU A 153 5.09 22.59 29.84
N PRO A 154 4.38 23.06 30.88
CA PRO A 154 4.61 24.38 31.44
C PRO A 154 6.08 24.49 31.90
N GLN A 155 6.70 25.65 31.67
CA GLN A 155 8.12 25.95 32.00
C GLN A 155 8.54 25.60 33.44
N PHE A 156 7.59 25.31 34.34
CA PHE A 156 7.81 24.84 35.69
C PHE A 156 8.43 23.43 35.78
N TYR A 157 8.20 22.52 34.82
CA TYR A 157 8.73 21.15 34.93
C TYR A 157 10.26 21.09 34.72
N LEU A 158 10.82 21.97 33.88
CA LEU A 158 12.27 22.10 33.70
C LEU A 158 12.96 22.70 34.94
N LEU A 159 12.30 23.63 35.65
CA LEU A 159 12.78 24.17 36.92
C LEU A 159 12.83 23.10 38.03
N CYS A 160 11.80 22.25 38.11
CA CYS A 160 11.79 21.16 39.09
C CYS A 160 12.91 20.15 38.85
N VAL A 161 13.16 19.75 37.60
CA VAL A 161 14.24 18.82 37.27
C VAL A 161 15.62 19.45 37.51
N ALA A 162 15.82 20.74 37.15
CA ALA A 162 17.07 21.44 37.42
C ALA A 162 17.36 21.61 38.93
N LEU A 163 16.33 21.88 39.75
CA LEU A 163 16.47 21.97 41.21
C LEU A 163 16.78 20.61 41.84
N ILE A 164 16.15 19.52 41.37
CA ILE A 164 16.46 18.16 41.83
C ILE A 164 17.91 17.79 41.46
N TYR A 165 18.38 18.13 40.25
CA TYR A 165 19.76 17.90 39.84
C TYR A 165 20.78 18.76 40.60
N LEU A 166 20.44 20.00 40.97
CA LEU A 166 21.29 20.86 41.81
C LEU A 166 21.34 20.39 43.26
N PHE A 167 20.25 19.83 43.79
CA PHE A 167 20.19 19.26 45.14
C PHE A 167 21.01 17.97 45.25
N ILE A 168 20.97 17.14 44.20
CA ILE A 168 21.76 15.90 44.13
C ILE A 168 23.26 16.22 43.88
N SER A 169 23.57 17.25 43.09
CA SER A 169 24.97 17.61 42.77
C SER A 169 25.68 18.40 43.89
N ASN A 170 24.95 19.09 44.78
CA ASN A 170 25.55 19.81 45.92
C ASN A 170 25.46 19.06 47.26
N GLY A 171 24.88 17.86 47.29
CA GLY A 171 24.62 17.09 48.50
C GLY A 171 25.68 16.05 48.89
N ARG A 172 26.97 16.41 48.93
CA ARG A 172 27.95 15.71 49.79
C ARG A 172 28.98 16.68 50.35
N ARG A 173 28.76 17.11 51.60
CA ARG A 173 29.73 17.12 52.71
C ARG A 173 29.09 17.81 53.90
N PHE A 174 28.82 17.06 54.97
CA PHE A 174 29.41 17.36 56.27
C PHE A 174 29.32 16.11 57.15
N ASP A 175 30.49 15.51 57.35
CA ASP A 175 30.82 14.53 58.37
C ASP A 175 30.48 15.03 59.79
N ARG A 176 30.18 14.06 60.67
CA ARG A 176 30.48 13.96 62.12
C ARG A 176 30.44 15.24 62.98
N TYR A 177 29.72 15.20 64.11
CA TYR A 177 30.31 15.22 65.46
C TYR A 177 29.24 14.97 66.54
N HIS A 178 29.59 14.01 67.41
CA HIS A 178 29.10 13.75 68.78
C HIS A 178 27.75 13.07 69.05
#